data_AF-A0A544XLQ2-F1
#
_entry.id   AF-A0A544XLQ2-F1
#
_cell.length_a   1.000
_cell.length_b   1.000
_cell.length_c   1.000
_cell.angle_alpha   90.00
_cell.angle_beta   90.00
_cell.angle_gamma   90.00
#
_symmetry.space_group_name_H-M   'P 1'
#
loop_
_entity.id
_entity.type
_entity.pdbx_description
1 polymer ?
#
loop_
_entity_poly.entity_id
_entity_poly.type
_entity_poly.pdbx_seq_one_letter_code
_entity_poly.pdbx_strand_id
1 'polypeptide(L)'
;MLSTDLPGAGWNKSPHSANNCACVEVALLTDGNIAVRDSKDQDGPALVFTAVEWDAFISGVRDGVFDRERLAVTAQVPSSLV
;
A
#
# COMPACT_ATOMS: atom_id res chain seq x y z
N MET A 1 -1.08 8.27 -5.58
CA MET A 1 -0.04 9.12 -6.22
C MET A 1 1.33 8.77 -5.65
N LEU A 2 2.45 9.06 -6.32
CA LEU A 2 3.82 8.92 -5.76
C LEU A 2 4.34 10.29 -5.29
N SER A 3 5.04 10.35 -4.15
CA SER A 3 5.68 11.57 -3.64
C SER A 3 7.03 11.27 -2.98
N THR A 4 8.02 12.13 -3.16
CA THR A 4 9.33 12.08 -2.46
C THR A 4 9.49 13.18 -1.41
N ASP A 5 8.52 14.10 -1.30
CA ASP A 5 8.56 15.23 -0.38
C ASP A 5 7.36 15.17 0.57
N LEU A 6 7.62 14.74 1.82
CA LEU A 6 6.62 14.53 2.88
C LEU A 6 7.15 15.07 4.22
N PRO A 7 7.39 16.40 4.33
CA PRO A 7 7.95 16.99 5.53
C PRO A 7 6.99 16.85 6.71
N GLY A 8 7.52 16.42 7.87
CA GLY A 8 6.73 16.27 9.10
C GLY A 8 5.86 15.01 9.18
N ALA A 9 5.96 14.08 8.23
CA ALA A 9 5.25 12.82 8.28
C ALA A 9 5.70 11.96 9.49
N GLY A 10 4.75 11.59 10.35
CA GLY A 10 4.97 10.69 11.47
C GLY A 10 4.97 9.23 11.01
N TRP A 11 6.12 8.73 10.56
CA TRP A 11 6.27 7.37 10.07
C TRP A 11 6.18 6.33 11.19
N ASN A 12 5.34 5.32 11.00
CA ASN A 12 5.14 4.21 11.92
C ASN A 12 5.42 2.87 11.24
N LYS A 13 6.14 2.00 11.94
CA LYS A 13 6.43 0.63 11.53
C LYS A 13 5.63 -0.33 12.40
N SER A 14 5.23 -1.48 11.84
CA SER A 14 4.59 -2.52 12.64
C SER A 14 5.56 -3.06 13.71
N PRO A 15 5.12 -3.31 14.96
CA PRO A 15 5.96 -3.95 15.96
C PRO A 15 6.30 -5.41 15.61
N HIS A 16 5.58 -6.01 14.65
CA HIS A 16 5.82 -7.36 14.15
C HIS A 16 6.90 -7.41 13.04
N SER A 17 7.43 -6.25 12.65
CA SER A 17 8.53 -6.12 11.70
C SER A 17 9.86 -6.46 12.38
N ALA A 18 10.27 -7.73 12.32
CA ALA A 18 11.60 -8.17 12.78
C ALA A 18 12.71 -7.74 11.79
N ASN A 19 13.95 -7.65 12.30
CA ASN A 19 15.15 -7.07 11.63
C ASN A 19 15.53 -7.65 10.24
N ASN A 20 14.83 -8.67 9.71
CA ASN A 20 15.26 -9.42 8.54
C ASN A 20 14.34 -9.39 7.30
N CYS A 21 13.23 -8.65 7.26
CA CYS A 21 12.40 -8.63 6.04
C CYS A 21 11.90 -7.22 5.69
N ALA A 22 11.84 -6.91 4.39
CA ALA A 22 11.47 -5.60 3.82
C ALA A 22 10.21 -5.01 4.48
N CYS A 23 10.42 -4.05 5.39
CA CYS A 23 9.34 -3.44 6.14
C CYS A 23 8.75 -2.28 5.35
N VAL A 24 7.44 -2.08 5.49
CA VAL A 24 6.77 -0.86 5.07
C VAL A 24 6.59 0.05 6.29
N GLU A 25 6.72 1.35 6.07
CA GLU A 25 6.35 2.40 7.02
C GLU A 25 5.12 3.13 6.51
N VAL A 26 4.22 3.51 7.43
CA VAL A 26 2.98 4.22 7.12
C VAL A 26 2.91 5.52 7.91
N ALA A 27 2.46 6.60 7.29
CA ALA A 27 2.23 7.89 7.95
C ALA A 27 0.85 8.45 7.59
N LEU A 28 0.14 8.97 8.60
CA LEU A 28 -1.02 9.82 8.40
C LEU A 28 -0.53 11.25 8.16
N LEU A 29 -0.91 11.84 7.03
CA LEU A 29 -0.53 13.18 6.64
C LEU A 29 -1.55 14.21 7.18
N THR A 30 -1.14 15.48 7.24
CA THR A 30 -1.96 16.58 7.79
C THR A 30 -3.21 16.88 6.97
N ASP A 31 -3.21 16.52 5.69
CA ASP A 31 -4.35 16.63 4.77
C ASP A 31 -5.30 15.42 4.81
N GLY A 32 -5.04 14.46 5.71
CA GLY A 32 -5.84 13.24 5.87
C GLY A 32 -5.48 12.12 4.89
N ASN A 33 -4.46 12.31 4.04
CA ASN A 33 -3.94 11.24 3.18
C ASN A 33 -3.03 10.28 3.96
N ILE A 34 -2.82 9.10 3.40
CA ILE A 34 -1.97 8.05 3.97
C ILE A 34 -0.78 7.83 3.04
N ALA A 35 0.44 7.97 3.57
CA ALA A 35 1.67 7.67 2.85
C ALA A 35 2.23 6.31 3.26
N VAL A 36 2.73 5.54 2.31
CA VAL A 36 3.39 4.24 2.49
C VAL A 36 4.73 4.24 1.78
N ARG A 37 5.81 3.87 2.47
CA ARG A 37 7.16 3.80 1.88
C ARG A 37 7.90 2.53 2.27
N ASP A 38 8.97 2.23 1.54
CA ASP A 38 9.96 1.23 1.94
C ASP A 38 10.78 1.77 3.12
N SER A 39 10.82 1.02 4.23
CA SER A 39 11.60 1.41 5.39
C SER A 39 13.12 1.44 5.14
N LYS A 40 13.58 0.75 4.08
CA LYS A 40 15.00 0.68 3.71
C LYS A 40 15.43 1.79 2.75
N ASP A 41 14.45 2.46 2.13
CA ASP A 41 14.66 3.56 1.19
C ASP A 41 13.84 4.77 1.65
N GLN A 42 14.25 5.37 2.77
CA GLN A 42 13.49 6.44 3.43
C GLN A 42 13.44 7.74 2.61
N ASP A 43 14.42 7.93 1.72
CA ASP A 43 14.51 9.05 0.79
C ASP A 43 13.86 8.73 -0.57
N GLY A 44 13.45 7.47 -0.76
CA GLY A 44 12.73 7.00 -1.93
C GLY A 44 11.27 7.48 -1.99
N PRO A 45 10.58 7.24 -3.12
CA PRO A 45 9.20 7.66 -3.29
C PRO A 45 8.23 6.87 -2.41
N ALA A 46 7.32 7.58 -1.78
CA ALA A 46 6.18 7.05 -1.04
C ALA A 46 4.92 7.00 -1.93
N LEU A 47 4.13 5.94 -1.76
CA LEU A 47 2.78 5.84 -2.27
C LEU A 47 1.83 6.62 -1.36
N VAL A 48 1.08 7.56 -1.92
CA VAL A 48 0.09 8.38 -1.21
C VAL A 48 -1.32 7.97 -1.65
N PHE A 49 -2.14 7.61 -0.68
CA PHE A 49 -3.55 7.23 -0.81
C PHE A 49 -4.43 8.31 -0.17
N THR A 50 -5.57 8.58 -0.77
CA THR A 50 -6.66 9.24 -0.05
C THR A 50 -7.21 8.32 1.06
N ALA A 51 -7.91 8.88 2.04
CA ALA A 51 -8.55 8.08 3.09
C ALA A 51 -9.50 7.00 2.52
N VAL A 52 -10.26 7.35 1.47
CA VAL A 52 -11.19 6.42 0.82
C VAL A 52 -10.46 5.29 0.09
N GLU A 53 -9.38 5.60 -0.63
CA GLU A 53 -8.56 4.58 -1.30
C GLU A 53 -7.89 3.66 -0.28
N TRP A 54 -7.44 4.20 0.85
CA TRP A 54 -6.84 3.42 1.93
C TRP A 54 -7.84 2.44 2.55
N ASP A 55 -9.06 2.90 2.87
CA ASP A 55 -10.11 2.04 3.42
C ASP A 55 -10.51 0.93 2.43
N ALA A 56 -10.62 1.26 1.14
CA ALA A 56 -10.89 0.29 0.09
C ALA A 56 -9.74 -0.73 -0.04
N PHE A 57 -8.49 -0.28 0.01
CA PHE A 57 -7.31 -1.15 -0.01
C PHE A 57 -7.32 -2.13 1.16
N ILE A 58 -7.50 -1.66 2.40
CA ILE A 58 -7.54 -2.52 3.58
C ILE A 58 -8.69 -3.52 3.53
N SER A 59 -9.87 -3.09 3.07
CA SER A 59 -11.02 -3.99 2.87
C SER A 59 -10.70 -5.07 1.85
N GLY A 60 -10.12 -4.70 0.70
CA GLY A 60 -9.71 -5.66 -0.33
C GLY A 60 -8.65 -6.65 0.15
N VAL A 61 -7.69 -6.21 0.97
CA VAL A 61 -6.71 -7.11 1.60
C VAL A 61 -7.39 -8.11 2.53
N ARG A 62 -8.33 -7.66 3.38
CA ARG A 62 -9.08 -8.54 4.29
C ARG A 62 -9.95 -9.55 3.55
N ASP A 63 -10.52 -9.14 2.43
CA ASP A 63 -11.39 -9.97 1.58
C ASP A 63 -10.60 -10.88 0.62
N GLY A 64 -9.27 -10.88 0.69
CA GLY A 64 -8.39 -11.68 -0.18
C GLY A 64 -8.44 -11.26 -1.66
N VAL A 65 -8.90 -10.04 -1.98
CA VAL A 65 -8.99 -9.54 -3.36
C VAL A 65 -7.63 -9.54 -4.05
N PHE A 66 -6.57 -9.28 -3.28
CA PHE A 66 -5.20 -9.17 -3.77
C PHE A 66 -4.40 -10.48 -3.65
N ASP A 67 -5.03 -11.60 -3.29
CA ASP A 67 -4.36 -12.89 -3.30
C ASP A 67 -3.94 -13.23 -4.73
N ARG A 68 -2.67 -13.61 -4.91
CA ARG A 68 -2.08 -13.85 -6.23
C ARG A 68 -2.88 -14.86 -7.06
N GLU A 69 -3.41 -15.88 -6.39
CA GLU A 69 -4.27 -16.92 -6.98
C GLU A 69 -5.56 -16.33 -7.59
N ARG A 70 -6.16 -15.36 -6.89
CA ARG A 70 -7.44 -14.73 -7.27
C ARG A 70 -7.27 -13.63 -8.31
N LEU A 71 -6.15 -12.91 -8.27
CA LEU A 71 -5.78 -11.95 -9.31
C LEU A 71 -5.48 -12.64 -10.64
N ALA A 72 -4.84 -13.83 -10.61
CA ALA A 72 -4.59 -14.63 -11.81
C ALA A 72 -5.89 -15.14 -12.47
N VAL A 73 -6.90 -15.49 -11.68
CA VAL A 73 -8.22 -15.91 -12.19
C VAL A 73 -8.97 -14.78 -12.88
N THR A 74 -8.90 -13.55 -12.36
CA THR A 74 -9.59 -12.40 -12.96
C THR A 74 -8.98 -11.98 -14.30
N ALA A 75 -7.68 -12.22 -14.51
CA ALA A 75 -7.00 -11.94 -15.77
C ALA A 75 -7.37 -12.93 -16.89
N GLN A 76 -7.97 -14.08 -16.57
CA GLN A 76 -8.38 -15.12 -17.52
C GLN A 76 -9.87 -14.97 -17.87
N VAL A 77 -10.27 -13.85 -18.46
CA VAL A 77 -11.57 -13.79 -19.17
C VAL A 77 -11.39 -14.59 -20.47
N PRO A 78 -12.15 -15.69 -20.71
CA PRO A 78 -12.01 -16.44 -21.94
C PRO A 78 -12.45 -15.59 -23.14
N SER A 79 -11.63 -15.59 -24.19
CA SER A 79 -11.78 -14.83 -25.45
C SER A 79 -13.03 -15.20 -26.28
N SER A 80 -14.03 -15.86 -25.70
CA SER A 80 -15.20 -16.40 -26.42
C SER A 80 -16.47 -15.54 -26.30
N LEU A 81 -16.36 -14.31 -25.78
CA LEU A 81 -17.47 -13.34 -25.71
C LEU A 81 -17.28 -12.14 -26.65
N VAL A 82 -16.54 -12.31 -27.75
CA VAL A 82 -16.53 -11.39 -28.89
C VAL A 82 -16.76 -12.17 -30.18
#